data_AF-A0A560KKW6-F1
#
_entry.id   AF-A0A560KKW6-F1
#
_cell.length_a   1.000
_cell.length_b   1.000
_cell.length_c   1.000
_cell.angle_alpha   90.00
_cell.angle_beta   90.00
_cell.angle_gamma   90.00
#
_symmetry.space_group_name_H-M   'P 1'
#
loop_
_entity.id
_entity.type
_entity.pdbx_description
1 polymer ?
#
loop_
_entity_poly.entity_id
_entity_poly.type
_entity_poly.pdbx_seq_one_letter_code
_entity_poly.pdbx_strand_id
1 'polypeptide(L)'
;MRLLGMLLLASFAMSVTTAQARINCNHDPVCQAQRDGTTVAESKRRDTAMTACLSAVGYTQEDWRNYRVPTVYAGKVRSCFARHGLPTN
;
A
#
# COMPACT_ATOMS: atom_id res chain seq x y z
N MET A 1 -26.16 55.39 -8.49
CA MET A 1 -26.40 54.18 -9.30
C MET A 1 -25.03 53.60 -9.65
N ARG A 2 -24.54 52.64 -8.88
CA ARG A 2 -24.46 51.19 -9.20
C ARG A 2 -22.96 50.84 -9.30
N LEU A 3 -22.43 50.15 -8.28
CA LEU A 3 -22.15 48.69 -8.32
C LEU A 3 -21.00 48.43 -9.31
N LEU A 4 -19.78 48.00 -8.98
CA LEU A 4 -19.20 46.97 -8.10
C LEU A 4 -17.67 47.25 -8.17
N GLY A 5 -16.83 47.12 -7.14
CA GLY A 5 -16.80 46.03 -6.18
C GLY A 5 -16.28 44.74 -6.82
N MET A 6 -15.04 44.71 -7.34
CA MET A 6 -14.37 43.45 -7.68
C MET A 6 -12.90 43.50 -7.25
N LEU A 7 -12.70 43.27 -5.95
CA LEU A 7 -11.47 42.72 -5.41
C LEU A 7 -11.20 41.39 -6.12
N LEU A 8 -10.11 41.34 -6.90
CA LEU A 8 -9.51 40.10 -7.39
C LEU A 8 -8.84 39.39 -6.20
N LEU A 9 -9.63 38.70 -5.39
CA LEU A 9 -9.14 37.66 -4.49
C LEU A 9 -8.74 36.46 -5.35
N ALA A 10 -7.47 36.44 -5.77
CA ALA A 10 -6.83 35.28 -6.34
C ALA A 10 -6.63 34.24 -5.23
N SER A 11 -7.65 33.43 -4.97
CA SER A 11 -7.60 32.27 -4.10
C SER A 11 -6.70 31.20 -4.72
N PHE A 12 -5.39 31.29 -4.49
CA PHE A 12 -4.50 30.15 -4.64
C PHE A 12 -4.82 29.13 -3.52
N ALA A 13 -5.87 28.35 -3.74
CA ALA A 13 -6.05 27.09 -3.02
C ALA A 13 -4.95 26.15 -3.50
N MET A 14 -3.79 26.17 -2.83
CA MET A 14 -2.77 25.16 -3.02
C MET A 14 -3.37 23.83 -2.58
N SER A 15 -3.80 23.03 -3.54
CA SER A 15 -4.13 21.63 -3.34
C SER A 15 -2.89 20.95 -2.75
N VAL A 16 -2.92 20.68 -1.45
CA VAL A 16 -1.89 19.88 -0.79
C VAL A 16 -2.09 18.44 -1.26
N THR A 17 -1.58 18.11 -2.43
CA THR A 17 -1.36 16.72 -2.82
C THR A 17 -0.31 16.19 -1.86
N THR A 18 -0.74 15.52 -0.79
CA THR A 18 0.14 14.69 0.00
C THR A 18 0.62 13.60 -0.95
N ALA A 19 1.83 13.78 -1.50
CA ALA A 19 2.59 12.67 -2.02
C ALA A 19 2.70 11.69 -0.84
N GLN A 20 1.85 10.66 -0.84
CA GLN A 20 1.86 9.63 0.18
C GLN A 20 3.18 8.87 -0.01
N ALA A 21 4.23 9.34 0.65
CA ALA A 21 5.41 8.54 0.89
C ALA A 21 4.88 7.27 1.54
N ARG A 22 4.91 6.15 0.79
CA ARG A 22 4.48 4.84 1.29
C ARG A 22 5.29 4.60 2.57
N ILE A 23 4.65 4.70 3.73
CA ILE A 23 5.33 4.50 5.01
C ILE A 23 5.88 3.07 4.99
N ASN A 24 7.21 2.95 4.92
CA ASN A 24 7.87 1.66 5.01
C ASN A 24 7.89 1.24 6.48
N CYS A 25 6.98 0.33 6.83
CA CYS A 25 6.86 -0.19 8.17
C CYS A 25 7.81 -1.36 8.47
N ASN A 26 8.64 -1.84 7.53
CA ASN A 26 9.58 -2.95 7.73
C ASN A 26 8.98 -4.16 8.50
N HIS A 27 7.75 -4.57 8.13
CA HIS A 27 7.00 -5.65 8.79
C HIS A 27 6.58 -5.40 10.26
N ASP A 28 6.71 -4.17 10.78
CA ASP A 28 6.16 -3.79 12.08
C ASP A 28 4.62 -3.83 12.02
N PRO A 29 3.96 -4.68 12.82
CA PRO A 29 2.54 -4.91 12.70
C PRO A 29 1.70 -3.77 13.29
N VAL A 30 2.25 -2.90 14.14
CA VAL A 30 1.55 -1.73 14.68
C VAL A 30 1.56 -0.61 13.64
N CYS A 31 2.72 -0.32 13.04
CA CYS A 31 2.85 0.64 11.95
C CYS A 31 2.01 0.22 10.74
N GLN A 32 2.07 -1.06 10.34
CA GLN A 32 1.28 -1.56 9.22
C GLN A 32 -0.22 -1.49 9.51
N ALA A 33 -0.65 -1.85 10.72
CA ALA A 33 -2.05 -1.73 11.14
C ALA A 33 -2.55 -0.27 11.05
N GLN A 34 -1.76 0.67 11.58
CA GLN A 34 -2.10 2.10 11.52
C GLN A 34 -2.14 2.63 10.08
N ARG A 35 -1.15 2.26 9.26
CA ARG A 35 -1.06 2.68 7.85
C ARG A 35 -2.21 2.15 7.00
N ASP A 36 -2.59 0.89 7.23
CA ASP A 36 -3.61 0.20 6.44
C ASP A 36 -5.03 0.35 7.04
N GLY A 37 -5.18 1.05 8.18
CA GLY A 37 -6.46 1.27 8.85
C GLY A 37 -7.08 -0.03 9.40
N THR A 38 -6.25 -0.93 9.91
CA THR A 38 -6.66 -2.27 10.37
C THR A 38 -6.16 -2.58 11.79
N THR A 39 -6.43 -3.79 12.29
CA THR A 39 -5.93 -4.25 13.59
C THR A 39 -4.53 -4.84 13.49
N VAL A 40 -3.77 -4.81 14.59
CA VAL A 40 -2.45 -5.46 14.69
C VAL A 40 -2.52 -6.96 14.37
N ALA A 41 -3.59 -7.62 14.82
CA ALA A 41 -3.83 -9.04 14.55
C ALA A 41 -4.03 -9.30 13.06
N GLU A 42 -4.83 -8.48 12.40
CA GLU A 42 -5.04 -8.55 10.94
C GLU A 42 -3.74 -8.32 10.19
N SER A 43 -2.96 -7.33 10.60
CA SER A 43 -1.66 -7.02 9.99
C SER A 43 -0.70 -8.21 10.09
N LYS A 44 -0.56 -8.81 11.28
CA LYS A 44 0.26 -10.01 11.49
C LYS A 44 -0.20 -11.19 10.64
N ARG A 45 -1.53 -11.41 10.56
CA ARG A 45 -2.10 -12.48 9.74
C ARG A 45 -1.74 -12.29 8.27
N ARG A 46 -1.90 -11.07 7.75
CA ARG A 46 -1.59 -10.74 6.35
C ARG A 46 -0.11 -10.91 6.05
N ASP A 47 0.76 -10.39 6.92
CA ASP A 47 2.22 -10.51 6.77
C ASP A 47 2.69 -11.98 6.78
N THR A 48 2.14 -12.78 7.70
CA THR A 48 2.45 -14.22 7.79
C THR A 48 2.01 -14.96 6.52
N ALA A 49 0.80 -14.67 6.03
CA ALA A 49 0.29 -15.27 4.80
C ALA A 49 1.09 -14.85 3.57
N MET A 50 1.51 -13.58 3.49
CA MET A 50 2.39 -13.10 2.41
C MET A 50 3.72 -13.85 2.41
N THR A 51 4.37 -13.94 3.58
CA THR A 51 5.62 -14.70 3.75
C THR A 51 5.46 -16.15 3.32
N ALA A 52 4.40 -16.83 3.75
CA ALA A 52 4.15 -18.24 3.40
C ALA A 52 3.94 -18.45 1.89
N CYS A 53 3.16 -17.58 1.24
CA CYS A 53 2.91 -17.67 -0.20
C CYS A 53 4.18 -17.47 -1.03
N LEU A 54 5.09 -16.59 -0.60
CA LEU A 54 6.34 -16.31 -1.29
C LEU A 54 7.40 -17.37 -1.01
N SER A 55 7.52 -17.82 0.24
CA SER A 55 8.48 -18.87 0.60
C SER A 55 8.17 -20.20 -0.09
N ALA A 56 6.90 -20.49 -0.35
CA ALA A 56 6.48 -21.67 -1.12
C ALA A 56 7.02 -21.72 -2.55
N VAL A 57 7.46 -20.58 -3.10
CA VAL A 57 8.11 -20.49 -4.42
C VAL A 57 9.56 -20.02 -4.33
N GLY A 58 10.15 -20.00 -3.13
CA GLY A 58 11.57 -19.68 -2.91
C GLY A 58 11.90 -18.18 -2.92
N TYR A 59 10.92 -17.30 -2.71
CA TYR A 59 11.13 -15.85 -2.71
C TYR A 59 10.76 -15.20 -1.38
N THR A 60 11.25 -14.00 -1.14
CA THR A 60 10.94 -13.18 0.03
C THR A 60 9.93 -12.07 -0.29
N GLN A 61 9.35 -11.45 0.75
CA GLN A 61 8.54 -10.24 0.58
C GLN A 61 9.35 -9.07 -0.02
N GLU A 62 10.65 -9.02 0.26
CA GLU A 62 11.54 -8.05 -0.37
C GLU A 62 11.70 -8.30 -1.87
N ASP A 63 11.87 -9.55 -2.29
CA ASP A 63 11.93 -9.90 -3.71
C ASP A 63 10.63 -9.53 -4.43
N TRP A 64 9.48 -9.76 -3.78
CA TRP A 64 8.18 -9.34 -4.31
C TRP A 64 8.08 -7.82 -4.47
N ARG A 65 8.44 -7.06 -3.43
CA ARG A 65 8.45 -5.58 -3.42
C ARG A 65 9.37 -5.00 -4.49
N ASN A 66 10.51 -5.64 -4.72
CA ASN A 66 11.53 -5.20 -5.66
C ASN A 66 11.33 -5.79 -7.08
N TYR A 67 10.18 -6.41 -7.36
CA TYR A 67 9.86 -7.03 -8.65
C TYR A 67 10.88 -8.07 -9.14
N ARG A 68 11.52 -8.78 -8.20
CA ARG A 68 12.53 -9.82 -8.47
C ARG A 68 11.93 -11.20 -8.68
N VAL A 69 10.66 -11.40 -8.34
CA VAL A 69 9.95 -12.67 -8.56
C VAL A 69 9.64 -12.83 -10.07
N PRO A 70 10.21 -13.84 -10.76
CA PRO A 70 9.95 -14.07 -12.18
C PRO A 70 8.47 -14.33 -12.46
N THR A 71 8.01 -13.94 -13.65
CA THR A 71 6.60 -14.01 -14.06
C THR A 71 6.00 -15.41 -13.92
N VAL A 72 6.80 -16.45 -14.19
CA VAL A 72 6.42 -17.88 -14.06
C VAL A 72 5.99 -18.22 -12.63
N TYR A 73 6.59 -17.58 -11.62
CA TYR A 73 6.23 -17.76 -10.21
C TYR A 73 5.23 -16.72 -9.72
N ALA A 74 5.26 -15.50 -10.26
CA ALA A 74 4.39 -14.41 -9.84
C ALA A 74 2.90 -14.77 -9.95
N GLY A 75 2.49 -15.52 -10.99
CA GLY A 75 1.12 -16.02 -11.12
C GLY A 75 0.68 -16.93 -9.96
N LYS A 76 1.59 -17.80 -9.49
CA LYS A 76 1.34 -18.68 -8.33
C LYS A 76 1.23 -17.88 -7.03
N VAL A 77 2.11 -16.90 -6.85
CA VAL A 77 2.08 -15.99 -5.69
C VAL A 77 0.76 -15.21 -5.66
N ARG A 78 0.35 -14.59 -6.77
CA ARG A 78 -0.93 -13.84 -6.85
C ARG A 78 -2.13 -14.73 -6.56
N SER A 79 -2.12 -15.96 -7.06
CA SER A 79 -3.18 -16.93 -6.77
C SER A 79 -3.23 -17.29 -5.27
N CYS A 80 -2.07 -17.43 -4.64
CA CYS A 80 -1.98 -17.65 -3.19
C CYS A 80 -2.48 -16.43 -2.41
N PHE A 81 -2.05 -15.23 -2.78
CA PHE A 81 -2.50 -13.97 -2.19
C PHE A 81 -4.02 -13.82 -2.25
N ALA A 82 -4.63 -14.10 -3.41
CA ALA A 82 -6.08 -14.04 -3.58
C ALA A 82 -6.82 -14.95 -2.58
N ARG A 83 -6.34 -16.19 -2.36
CA ARG A 83 -6.94 -17.12 -1.38
C ARG A 83 -6.86 -16.62 0.06
N HIS A 84 -5.89 -15.77 0.37
CA HIS A 84 -5.71 -15.18 1.70
C HIS A 84 -6.28 -13.76 1.83
N GLY A 85 -6.99 -13.27 0.81
CA GLY A 85 -7.52 -11.90 0.79
C GLY A 85 -6.42 -10.82 0.77
N LEU A 86 -5.27 -11.15 0.20
CA LEU A 86 -4.12 -10.25 0.08
C LEU A 86 -4.13 -9.50 -1.26
N PRO A 87 -3.51 -8.30 -1.34
CA PRO A 87 -3.36 -7.57 -2.60
C PRO A 87 -2.58 -8.39 -3.64
N THR A 88 -3.07 -8.46 -4.88
CA THR A 88 -2.48 -9.26 -5.98
C THR A 88 -1.84 -8.42 -7.09
N ASN A 89 -1.91 -7.10 -6.96
CA ASN A 89 -1.50 -6.11 -7.95
C ASN A 89 -0.01 -5.79 -7.86
#